data_AF-A0A660U4I6-F1
#
_entry.id   AF-A0A660U4I6-F1
#
_cell.length_a   1.000
_cell.length_b   1.000
_cell.length_c   1.000
_cell.angle_alpha   90.00
_cell.angle_beta   90.00
_cell.angle_gamma   90.00
#
_symmetry.space_group_name_H-M   'P 1'
#
loop_
_entity.id
_entity.type
_entity.pdbx_description
1 polymer ?
#
loop_
_entity_poly.entity_id
_entity_poly.type
_entity_poly.pdbx_seq_one_letter_code
_entity_poly.pdbx_strand_id
1 'polypeptide(L)'
;MKDEIREEILEAIKGFESIVDAHEHLPPEKERLSLTPDVCFLFAHYLTGTLAAAGFSVDGSKPMNRGQVREFLLDTSKPVEERFEVLYRYLPYVRHS
;
A
#
# COMPACT_ATOMS: atom_id res chain seq x y z
N MET A 1 -30.16 3.75 -19.99
CA MET A 1 -29.44 3.71 -21.28
C MET A 1 -27.94 3.95 -21.19
N LYS A 2 -27.42 5.10 -20.74
CA LYS A 2 -25.95 5.28 -20.59
C LYS A 2 -25.35 4.35 -19.52
N ASP A 3 -26.06 4.17 -18.41
CA ASP A 3 -25.60 3.32 -17.33
C ASP A 3 -25.72 1.82 -17.67
N GLU A 4 -26.74 1.43 -18.45
CA GLU A 4 -26.91 0.03 -18.92
C GLU A 4 -25.75 -0.41 -19.81
N ILE A 5 -25.38 0.40 -20.82
CA ILE A 5 -24.23 0.10 -21.69
C ILE A 5 -22.92 0.07 -20.88
N ARG A 6 -22.77 0.93 -19.88
CA ARG A 6 -21.61 0.93 -18.98
C ARG A 6 -21.51 -0.39 -18.22
N GLU A 7 -22.60 -0.85 -17.62
CA GLU A 7 -22.60 -2.10 -16.87
C GLU A 7 -22.36 -3.31 -17.78
N GLU A 8 -22.94 -3.34 -18.99
CA GLU A 8 -22.68 -4.40 -19.98
C GLU A 8 -21.19 -4.51 -20.34
N ILE A 9 -20.51 -3.38 -20.56
CA ILE A 9 -19.07 -3.35 -20.85
C ILE A 9 -18.26 -3.83 -19.63
N LEU A 10 -18.63 -3.39 -18.42
CA LEU A 10 -17.95 -3.82 -17.21
C LEU A 10 -18.08 -5.32 -16.97
N GLU A 11 -19.26 -5.89 -17.19
CA GLU A 11 -19.49 -7.34 -17.08
C GLU A 11 -18.68 -8.10 -18.14
N ALA A 12 -18.60 -7.59 -19.38
CA ALA A 12 -17.77 -8.21 -20.40
C ALA A 12 -16.26 -8.20 -20.04
N ILE A 13 -15.76 -7.11 -19.46
CA ILE A 13 -14.35 -7.01 -19.00
C ILE A 13 -14.10 -7.93 -17.81
N LYS A 14 -15.03 -8.01 -16.84
CA LYS A 14 -14.93 -8.94 -15.69
C LYS A 14 -14.84 -10.40 -16.13
N GLY A 15 -15.42 -10.74 -17.28
CA GLY A 15 -15.37 -12.08 -17.87
C GLY A 15 -14.02 -12.49 -18.46
N PHE A 16 -13.01 -11.62 -18.46
CA PHE A 16 -11.67 -11.99 -18.95
C PHE A 16 -11.00 -13.03 -18.05
N GLU A 17 -10.51 -14.12 -18.64
CA GLU A 17 -9.91 -15.24 -17.91
C GLU A 17 -8.55 -14.91 -17.29
N SER A 18 -7.85 -13.90 -17.82
CA SER A 18 -6.50 -13.54 -17.38
C SER A 18 -6.30 -12.03 -17.34
N ILE A 19 -5.43 -11.62 -16.42
CA ILE A 19 -4.90 -10.26 -16.36
C ILE A 19 -3.62 -10.22 -17.20
N VAL A 20 -3.55 -9.28 -18.13
CA VAL A 20 -2.35 -9.00 -18.90
C VAL A 20 -1.69 -7.75 -18.32
N ASP A 21 -0.68 -7.96 -17.47
CA ASP A 21 0.17 -6.87 -16.98
C ASP A 21 1.35 -6.67 -17.93
N ALA A 22 1.23 -5.66 -18.80
CA ALA A 22 2.22 -5.39 -19.84
C ALA A 22 3.45 -4.63 -19.33
N HIS A 23 3.41 -4.06 -18.11
CA HIS A 23 4.52 -3.29 -17.56
C HIS A 23 4.45 -3.21 -16.03
N GLU A 24 5.35 -3.94 -15.39
CA GLU A 24 5.51 -3.93 -13.93
C GLU A 24 6.93 -3.57 -13.50
N HIS A 25 7.06 -3.13 -12.24
CA HIS A 25 8.36 -2.90 -11.59
C HIS A 25 8.61 -3.90 -10.47
N LEU A 26 8.04 -5.12 -10.59
CA LEU A 26 8.27 -6.17 -9.60
C LEU A 26 9.73 -6.62 -9.61
N PRO A 27 10.29 -6.96 -8.44
CA PRO A 27 11.61 -7.58 -8.39
C PRO A 27 11.58 -8.96 -9.08
N PRO A 28 12.75 -9.49 -9.48
CA PRO A 28 12.86 -10.82 -10.06
C PRO A 28 12.11 -11.88 -9.24
N GLU A 29 11.54 -12.88 -9.91
CA GLU A 29 10.68 -13.88 -9.26
C GLU A 29 11.30 -14.50 -8.01
N LYS A 30 12.59 -14.88 -8.08
CA LYS A 30 13.31 -15.43 -6.94
C LYS A 30 13.30 -14.51 -5.71
N GLU A 31 13.49 -13.21 -5.92
CA GLU A 31 13.45 -12.22 -4.85
C GLU A 31 12.01 -12.07 -4.34
N ARG A 32 11.03 -11.96 -5.25
CA ARG A 32 9.61 -11.84 -4.90
C ARG A 32 9.11 -13.03 -4.07
N LEU A 33 9.47 -14.26 -4.44
CA LEU A 33 9.11 -15.48 -3.70
C LEU A 33 9.81 -15.60 -2.34
N SER A 34 10.90 -14.86 -2.12
CA SER A 34 11.60 -14.84 -0.82
C SER A 34 11.02 -13.81 0.16
N LEU A 35 10.16 -12.89 -0.32
CA LEU A 35 9.54 -11.89 0.53
C LEU A 35 8.49 -12.55 1.44
N THR A 36 8.42 -12.08 2.68
CA THR A 36 7.32 -12.39 3.61
C THR A 36 6.52 -11.10 3.87
N PRO A 37 5.81 -10.57 2.86
CA PRO A 37 5.10 -9.31 3.00
C PRO A 37 3.92 -9.47 3.97
N ASP A 38 3.76 -8.47 4.82
CA ASP A 38 2.56 -8.27 5.63
C ASP A 38 1.77 -7.05 5.14
N VAL A 39 0.68 -6.72 5.82
CA VAL A 39 -0.20 -5.61 5.43
C VAL A 39 0.53 -4.26 5.36
N CYS A 40 1.58 -4.04 6.15
CA CYS A 40 2.36 -2.80 6.13
C CYS A 40 3.18 -2.64 4.85
N PHE A 41 3.51 -3.75 4.17
CA PHE A 41 4.22 -3.73 2.89
C PHE A 41 3.43 -2.95 1.82
N LEU A 42 2.10 -3.14 1.76
CA LEU A 42 1.22 -2.42 0.84
C LEU A 42 1.31 -0.90 1.06
N PHE A 43 1.21 -0.46 2.31
CA PHE A 43 1.21 0.95 2.66
C PHE A 43 2.58 1.61 2.50
N ALA A 44 3.67 0.85 2.66
CA ALA A 44 5.02 1.34 2.43
C ALA A 44 5.26 1.78 0.97
N HIS A 45 4.51 1.21 0.02
CA HIS A 45 4.64 1.59 -1.39
C HIS A 45 3.85 2.87 -1.72
N TYR A 46 2.60 2.96 -1.28
CA TYR A 46 1.69 4.03 -1.69
C TYR A 46 1.63 5.21 -0.73
N LEU A 47 1.77 4.98 0.58
CA LEU A 47 1.36 5.98 1.58
C LEU A 47 2.51 6.71 2.25
N THR A 48 3.77 6.34 2.01
CA THR A 48 4.92 6.92 2.72
C THR A 48 5.00 8.45 2.60
N GLY A 49 4.64 9.01 1.44
CA GLY A 49 4.57 10.46 1.23
C GLY A 49 3.45 11.11 2.05
N THR A 50 2.24 10.58 1.94
CA THR A 50 1.04 11.07 2.66
C THR A 50 1.22 10.99 4.17
N LEU A 51 1.74 9.87 4.68
CA LEU A 51 1.99 9.66 6.09
C LEU A 51 3.05 10.64 6.63
N ALA A 52 4.17 10.80 5.93
CA ALA A 52 5.20 11.77 6.32
C ALA A 52 4.64 13.21 6.33
N ALA A 53 3.83 13.57 5.33
CA ALA A 53 3.17 14.88 5.27
C ALA A 53 2.15 15.09 6.40
N ALA A 54 1.50 14.02 6.87
CA ALA A 54 0.60 14.03 8.02
C ALA A 54 1.34 14.08 9.38
N GLY A 55 2.67 14.15 9.38
CA GLY A 55 3.47 14.25 10.60
C GLY A 55 3.71 12.90 11.30
N PHE A 56 3.77 11.81 10.54
CA PHE A 56 3.96 10.45 11.08
C PHE A 56 5.08 10.36 12.12
N SER A 57 4.74 9.83 13.29
CA SER A 57 5.63 9.54 14.42
C SER A 57 5.10 8.32 15.20
N VAL A 58 6.01 7.59 15.84
CA VAL A 58 5.70 6.31 16.53
C VAL A 58 5.10 6.54 17.93
N ASP A 59 5.50 7.60 18.60
CA ASP A 59 5.25 7.89 20.02
C ASP A 59 5.10 9.40 20.30
N GLY A 60 4.78 10.20 19.27
CA GLY A 60 4.78 11.66 19.38
C GLY A 60 6.19 12.28 19.38
N SER A 61 7.22 11.49 19.08
CA SER A 61 8.56 11.97 18.74
C SER A 61 8.58 12.81 17.45
N LYS A 62 9.77 13.27 17.07
CA LYS A 62 9.99 14.08 15.87
C LYS A 62 9.36 13.40 14.63
N PRO A 63 8.58 14.14 13.82
CA PRO A 63 8.03 13.61 12.57
C PRO A 63 9.08 12.99 11.67
N MET A 64 8.73 11.84 11.10
CA MET A 64 9.58 11.04 10.24
C MET A 64 9.47 11.51 8.78
N ASN A 65 10.59 11.49 8.06
CA ASN A 65 10.57 11.69 6.60
C ASN A 65 10.06 10.44 5.88
N ARG A 66 9.77 10.56 4.57
CA ARG A 66 9.25 9.46 3.73
C ARG A 66 10.08 8.16 3.82
N GLY A 67 11.40 8.27 3.82
CA GLY A 67 12.31 7.12 3.88
C GLY A 67 12.22 6.41 5.22
N GLN A 68 12.22 7.18 6.31
CA GLN A 68 12.07 6.66 7.67
C GLN A 68 10.71 5.98 7.88
N VAL A 69 9.62 6.56 7.37
CA VAL A 69 8.29 5.92 7.41
C VAL A 69 8.32 4.59 6.66
N ARG A 70 8.96 4.54 5.48
CA ARG A 70 9.12 3.31 4.71
C ARG A 70 9.89 2.24 5.49
N GLU A 71 11.01 2.62 6.10
CA GLU A 71 11.83 1.72 6.92
C GLU A 71 11.03 1.17 8.11
N PHE A 72 10.29 2.02 8.82
CA PHE A 72 9.43 1.58 9.92
C PHE A 72 8.37 0.57 9.47
N LEU A 73 7.66 0.84 8.37
CA LEU A 73 6.59 -0.05 7.88
C LEU A 73 7.13 -1.39 7.39
N LEU A 74 8.36 -1.43 6.87
CA LEU A 74 9.01 -2.65 6.35
C LEU A 74 9.86 -3.38 7.39
N ASP A 75 9.92 -2.91 8.63
CA ASP A 75 10.69 -3.54 9.70
C ASP A 75 9.98 -4.79 10.24
N THR A 76 10.16 -5.92 9.52
CA THR A 76 9.60 -7.22 9.89
C THR A 76 10.25 -7.85 11.13
N SER A 77 11.26 -7.20 11.73
CA SER A 77 11.77 -7.60 13.04
C SER A 77 10.80 -7.25 14.17
N LYS A 78 9.83 -6.35 13.90
CA LYS A 78 8.76 -5.96 14.82
C LYS A 78 7.43 -6.63 14.48
N PRO A 79 6.58 -6.95 15.47
CA PRO A 79 5.23 -7.44 15.24
C PRO A 79 4.44 -6.55 14.29
N VAL A 80 3.63 -7.15 13.44
CA VAL A 80 2.81 -6.42 12.47
C VAL A 80 1.77 -5.55 13.18
N GLU A 81 1.26 -6.02 14.32
CA GLU A 81 0.26 -5.33 15.13
C GLU A 81 0.81 -4.00 15.66
N GLU A 82 2.05 -3.98 16.15
CA GLU A 82 2.69 -2.77 16.65
C GLU A 82 2.90 -1.73 15.53
N ARG A 83 3.38 -2.18 14.37
CA ARG A 83 3.55 -1.30 13.19
C ARG A 83 2.21 -0.77 12.68
N PHE A 84 1.22 -1.65 12.61
CA PHE A 84 -0.11 -1.32 12.12
C PHE A 84 -0.85 -0.39 13.07
N GLU A 85 -0.70 -0.54 14.39
CA GLU A 85 -1.34 0.34 15.36
C GLU A 85 -0.89 1.80 15.18
N VAL A 86 0.40 2.03 14.95
CA VAL A 86 0.93 3.36 14.65
C VAL A 86 0.35 3.87 13.32
N LEU A 87 0.41 3.06 12.26
CA LEU A 87 -0.15 3.39 10.95
C LEU A 87 -1.63 3.77 11.02
N TYR A 88 -2.41 3.00 11.76
CA TYR A 88 -3.85 3.13 11.86
C TYR A 88 -4.29 4.52 12.32
N ARG A 89 -3.52 5.13 13.25
CA ARG A 89 -3.75 6.50 13.75
C ARG A 89 -3.69 7.56 12.65
N TYR A 90 -2.97 7.28 11.55
CA TYR A 90 -2.80 8.22 10.44
C TYR A 90 -3.65 7.91 9.21
N LEU A 91 -4.29 6.73 9.13
CA LEU A 91 -5.16 6.37 8.01
C LEU A 91 -6.29 7.38 7.75
N PRO A 92 -6.92 8.04 8.75
CA PRO A 92 -7.92 9.07 8.50
C PRO A 92 -7.43 10.30 7.71
N TYR A 93 -6.11 10.51 7.65
CA TYR A 93 -5.48 11.59 6.87
C TYR A 93 -5.14 11.19 5.43
N VAL A 94 -5.25 9.90 5.11
CA VAL A 94 -5.04 9.36 3.77
C VAL A 94 -6.31 9.63 2.96
N ARG A 95 -6.35 10.77 2.26
CA ARG A 95 -7.50 11.18 1.44
C ARG A 95 -7.09 11.23 -0.02
N HIS A 96 -7.88 10.58 -0.87
CA HIS A 96 -7.69 10.57 -2.34
C HIS A 96 -6.33 10.05 -2.80
N SER A 97 -5.66 9.21 -1.99
CA SER A 97 -4.42 8.53 -2.35
C SER A 97 -4.67 7.36 -3.30
#